data_AF-A0A1E7ID14-F1
#
_entry.id   AF-A0A1E7ID14-F1
#
_cell.length_a   1.000
_cell.length_b   1.000
_cell.length_c   1.000
_cell.angle_alpha   90.00
_cell.angle_beta   90.00
_cell.angle_gamma   90.00
#
_symmetry.space_group_name_H-M   'P 1'
#
loop_
_entity.id
_entity.type
_entity.pdbx_description
1 polymer ?
#
loop_
_entity_poly.entity_id
_entity_poly.type
_entity_poly.pdbx_seq_one_letter_code
_entity_poly.pdbx_strand_id
1 'polypeptide(L)'
;MKNKRRILANADIAEIVLAPPRGHQHLRATIKLHSGEEIILQEATVANLVRAYVGIKTHPKRRSYRLIGRELTEAEMKKGFAAWQLLEKESGTGS
;
A
#
# COMPACT_ATOMS: atom_id res chain seq x y z
N MET A 1 -8.95 21.00 8.84
CA MET A 1 -9.78 19.78 8.64
C MET A 1 -9.48 18.81 9.78
N LYS A 2 -10.49 18.25 10.46
CA LYS A 2 -10.26 17.21 11.49
C LYS A 2 -9.76 15.94 10.79
N ASN A 3 -8.63 15.39 11.23
CA ASN A 3 -8.10 14.16 10.67
C ASN A 3 -9.00 12.99 11.08
N LYS A 4 -9.78 12.45 10.13
CA LYS A 4 -10.54 11.21 10.33
C LYS A 4 -9.55 10.05 10.30
N ARG A 5 -9.28 9.45 11.45
CA ARG A 5 -8.38 8.30 11.61
C ARG A 5 -9.19 7.07 11.94
N ARG A 6 -8.86 5.96 11.29
CA ARG A 6 -9.38 4.64 11.63
C ARG A 6 -8.21 3.70 11.89
N ILE A 7 -8.32 2.92 12.94
CA ILE A 7 -7.39 1.84 13.28
C ILE A 7 -8.18 0.55 13.11
N LEU A 8 -7.57 -0.44 12.46
CA LEU A 8 -8.12 -1.78 12.33
C LEU A 8 -7.19 -2.72 13.10
N ALA A 9 -7.67 -3.21 14.23
CA ALA A 9 -7.02 -4.31 14.93
C ALA A 9 -7.35 -5.63 14.21
N ASN A 10 -6.54 -6.67 14.43
CA ASN A 10 -6.83 -7.99 13.86
C ASN A 10 -8.19 -8.52 14.31
N ALA A 11 -8.63 -8.18 15.53
CA ALA A 11 -9.94 -8.55 16.07
C ALA A 11 -11.12 -7.85 15.38
N ASP A 12 -10.88 -6.78 14.60
CA ASP A 12 -11.92 -6.13 13.80
C ASP A 12 -12.12 -6.84 12.46
N ILE A 13 -11.15 -7.66 12.03
CA ILE A 13 -11.10 -8.30 10.72
C ILE A 13 -11.74 -9.68 10.80
N ALA A 14 -12.81 -9.87 10.02
CA ALA A 14 -13.49 -11.15 9.90
C ALA A 14 -12.79 -12.08 8.90
N GLU A 15 -12.31 -11.53 7.77
CA GLU A 15 -11.70 -12.31 6.68
C GLU A 15 -10.75 -11.44 5.86
N ILE A 16 -9.66 -12.03 5.36
CA ILE A 16 -8.83 -11.44 4.30
C ILE A 16 -8.78 -12.43 3.14
N VAL A 17 -9.19 -11.98 1.96
CA VAL A 17 -9.10 -12.74 0.70
C VAL A 17 -8.11 -12.05 -0.23
N LEU A 18 -7.12 -12.80 -0.71
CA LEU A 18 -6.19 -12.34 -1.74
C LEU A 18 -6.35 -13.20 -2.99
N ALA A 19 -7.02 -12.67 -4.01
CA ALA A 19 -7.31 -13.41 -5.24
C ALA A 19 -7.47 -12.44 -6.42
N PRO A 20 -7.26 -12.89 -7.67
CA PRO A 20 -7.65 -12.12 -8.84
C PRO A 20 -9.19 -12.09 -8.95
N PRO A 21 -9.80 -10.94 -9.29
CA PRO A 21 -11.22 -10.92 -9.61
C PRO A 21 -11.47 -11.63 -10.96
N ARG A 22 -12.69 -12.10 -11.17
CA ARG A 22 -13.08 -12.75 -12.44
C ARG A 22 -12.73 -11.85 -13.63
N GLY A 23 -11.97 -12.39 -14.59
CA GLY A 23 -11.60 -11.68 -15.82
C GLY A 23 -10.41 -10.72 -15.69
N HIS A 24 -9.73 -10.66 -14.54
CA HIS A 24 -8.54 -9.83 -14.35
C HIS A 24 -7.33 -10.67 -13.92
N GLN A 25 -6.14 -10.24 -14.35
CA GLN A 25 -4.89 -10.94 -14.03
C GLN A 25 -4.29 -10.50 -12.68
N HIS A 26 -4.57 -9.27 -12.25
CA HIS A 26 -3.99 -8.71 -11.04
C HIS A 26 -4.80 -9.06 -9.80
N LEU A 27 -4.09 -9.29 -8.70
CA LEU A 27 -4.66 -9.56 -7.39
C LEU A 27 -5.48 -8.38 -6.87
N ARG A 28 -6.44 -8.73 -6.01
CA ARG A 28 -7.14 -7.82 -5.09
C ARG A 28 -7.06 -8.41 -3.69
N ALA A 29 -6.77 -7.56 -2.71
CA ALA A 29 -6.90 -7.92 -1.31
C ALA A 29 -8.22 -7.33 -0.79
N THR A 30 -9.16 -8.20 -0.44
CA THR A 30 -10.42 -7.82 0.19
C THR A 30 -10.31 -8.12 1.69
N ILE A 31 -10.44 -7.08 2.51
CA ILE A 31 -10.46 -7.17 3.97
C ILE A 31 -11.90 -6.93 4.40
N LYS A 32 -12.55 -7.96 4.94
CA LYS A 32 -13.91 -7.87 5.48
C LYS A 32 -13.84 -7.67 6.99
N LEU A 33 -14.60 -6.70 7.49
CA LEU A 33 -14.68 -6.40 8.91
C LEU A 33 -15.91 -7.07 9.53
N HIS A 34 -15.87 -7.33 10.84
CA HIS A 34 -17.04 -7.84 11.56
C HIS A 34 -18.25 -6.89 11.51
N SER A 35 -18.03 -5.60 11.24
CA SER A 35 -19.09 -4.63 11.01
C SER A 35 -19.82 -4.80 9.67
N GLY A 36 -19.36 -5.70 8.79
CA GLY A 36 -19.88 -5.88 7.44
C GLY A 36 -19.28 -4.95 6.39
N GLU A 37 -18.33 -4.09 6.76
CA GLU A 37 -17.63 -3.23 5.81
C GLU A 37 -16.50 -3.99 5.10
N GLU A 38 -16.31 -3.71 3.81
CA GLU A 38 -15.22 -4.27 3.02
C GLU A 38 -14.24 -3.20 2.56
N ILE A 39 -12.95 -3.48 2.69
CA ILE A 39 -11.85 -2.66 2.19
C ILE A 39 -11.13 -3.46 1.10
N ILE A 40 -11.13 -2.93 -0.13
CA ILE A 40 -10.51 -3.58 -1.28
C ILE A 40 -9.26 -2.81 -1.70
N LEU A 41 -8.10 -3.48 -1.70
CA LEU A 41 -6.83 -2.93 -2.15
C LEU A 41 -6.43 -3.52 -3.50
N GLN A 42 -5.91 -2.66 -4.39
CA GLN A 42 -5.29 -3.08 -5.65
C GLN A 42 -3.92 -3.73 -5.38
N GLU A 43 -3.49 -4.61 -6.29
CA GLU A 43 -2.18 -5.28 -6.24
C GLU A 43 -1.03 -4.31 -5.98
N ALA A 44 -0.97 -3.19 -6.71
CA ALA A 44 0.07 -2.18 -6.53
C ALA A 44 0.08 -1.56 -5.12
N THR A 45 -1.09 -1.36 -4.50
CA THR A 45 -1.19 -0.87 -3.13
C THR A 45 -0.65 -1.90 -2.14
N VAL A 46 -1.01 -3.17 -2.31
CA VAL A 46 -0.51 -4.27 -1.47
C VAL A 46 1.00 -4.42 -1.61
N ALA A 47 1.52 -4.42 -2.84
CA ALA A 47 2.96 -4.52 -3.12
C ALA A 47 3.74 -3.39 -2.44
N ASN A 48 3.22 -2.16 -2.46
CA ASN A 48 3.82 -1.02 -1.79
C ASN A 48 3.84 -1.18 -0.26
N LEU A 49 2.74 -1.66 0.33
CA LEU A 49 2.66 -1.93 1.77
C LEU A 49 3.66 -3.03 2.18
N VAL A 50 3.71 -4.13 1.43
CA VAL A 50 4.64 -5.25 1.70
C VAL A 50 6.08 -4.78 1.59
N ARG A 51 6.45 -4.05 0.53
CA ARG A 51 7.79 -3.48 0.36
C ARG A 51 8.19 -2.59 1.54
N ALA A 52 7.29 -1.71 1.99
CA ALA A 52 7.53 -0.84 3.13
C ALA A 52 7.73 -1.65 4.43
N TYR A 53 6.89 -2.65 4.68
CA TYR A 53 6.99 -3.53 5.84
C TYR A 53 8.30 -4.31 5.86
N VAL A 54 8.61 -5.00 4.76
CA VAL A 54 9.85 -5.76 4.61
C VAL A 54 11.04 -4.83 4.77
N GLY A 55 11.05 -3.69 4.08
CA GLY A 55 12.13 -2.72 4.15
C GLY A 55 12.42 -2.18 5.56
N ILE A 56 11.42 -2.08 6.44
CA ILE A 56 11.65 -1.76 7.86
C ILE A 56 12.18 -2.99 8.61
N LYS A 57 11.54 -4.14 8.44
CA LYS A 57 11.85 -5.34 9.23
C LYS A 57 13.21 -5.95 8.91
N THR A 58 13.68 -5.80 7.69
CA THR A 58 14.94 -6.41 7.23
C THR A 58 16.12 -5.44 7.19
N HIS A 59 15.92 -4.14 7.45
CA HIS A 59 16.98 -3.15 7.40
C HIS A 59 17.43 -2.73 8.82
N PRO A 60 18.71 -2.91 9.19
CA PRO A 60 19.17 -2.84 10.58
C PRO A 60 19.00 -1.46 11.25
N LYS A 61 18.97 -0.38 10.44
CA LYS A 61 18.85 1.01 10.93
C LYS A 61 17.53 1.70 10.57
N ARG A 62 16.71 1.13 9.68
CA ARG A 62 15.55 1.84 9.12
C ARG A 62 14.36 1.64 10.06
N ARG A 63 13.78 2.74 10.55
CA ARG A 63 12.67 2.71 11.52
C ARG A 63 11.30 3.03 10.91
N SER A 64 11.28 3.66 9.75
CA SER A 64 10.05 4.06 9.07
C SER A 64 10.22 3.99 7.56
N TYR A 65 9.11 3.95 6.86
CA TYR A 65 9.03 3.98 5.41
C TYR A 65 7.86 4.88 5.04
N ARG A 66 8.10 5.89 4.21
CA ARG A 66 7.05 6.83 3.78
C ARG A 66 6.95 6.83 2.27
N LEU A 67 5.85 6.29 1.77
CA LEU A 67 5.51 6.32 0.35
C LEU A 67 4.46 7.39 0.10
N ILE A 68 4.69 8.24 -0.89
CA ILE A 68 3.79 9.35 -1.24
C ILE A 68 3.34 9.20 -2.68
N GLY A 69 2.04 9.41 -2.90
CA GLY A 69 1.44 9.43 -4.22
C GLY A 69 1.94 10.60 -5.03
N ARG A 70 2.46 10.32 -6.22
CA ARG A 70 2.69 11.31 -7.27
C ARG A 70 2.42 10.69 -8.62
N GLU A 71 2.02 11.53 -9.56
CA GLU A 71 1.97 11.17 -10.96
C GLU A 71 3.38 11.28 -11.56
N LEU A 72 3.77 10.30 -12.35
CA LEU A 72 5.03 10.27 -13.08
C LEU A 72 4.79 10.63 -14.54
N THR A 73 5.75 11.35 -15.13
CA THR A 73 5.79 11.56 -16.57
C THR A 73 6.18 10.27 -17.31
N GLU A 74 5.87 10.19 -18.60
CA GLU A 74 6.27 9.04 -19.44
C GLU A 74 7.79 8.83 -19.47
N ALA A 75 8.58 9.90 -19.36
CA ALA A 75 10.04 9.84 -19.33
C ALA A 75 10.59 9.23 -18.02
N GLU A 76 9.89 9.43 -16.90
CA GLU A 76 10.27 8.87 -15.59
C GLU A 76 9.77 7.43 -15.40
N MET A 77 8.71 7.05 -16.13
CA MET A 77 7.99 5.82 -15.94
C MET A 77 8.56 4.68 -16.80
N LYS A 78 8.91 3.57 -16.16
CA LYS A 78 9.26 2.34 -16.90
C LYS A 78 8.03 1.83 -17.67
N LYS A 79 8.23 1.35 -18.90
CA LYS A 79 7.18 0.75 -19.73
C LYS A 79 6.40 -0.33 -18.96
N GLY A 80 5.07 -0.24 -18.99
CA GLY A 80 4.16 -1.17 -18.33
C GLY A 80 3.76 -0.80 -16.90
N PHE A 81 4.25 0.32 -16.37
CA PHE A 81 3.81 0.86 -15.07
C PHE A 81 2.67 1.87 -15.26
N ALA A 82 1.92 2.12 -14.18
CA ALA A 82 0.88 3.15 -14.15
C ALA A 82 1.50 4.52 -13.82
N ALA A 83 0.91 5.62 -14.32
CA ALA A 83 1.41 6.97 -14.07
C ALA A 83 1.37 7.34 -12.57
N TRP A 84 0.29 6.98 -11.87
CA TRP A 84 0.19 7.20 -10.43
C TRP A 84 0.97 6.15 -9.64
N GLN A 85 2.01 6.58 -8.93
CA GLN A 85 2.89 5.71 -8.15
C GLN A 85 3.01 6.20 -6.70
N LEU A 86 3.23 5.25 -5.79
CA LEU A 86 3.63 5.53 -4.41
C LEU A 86 5.15 5.39 -4.29
N LEU A 87 5.84 6.52 -4.16
CA LEU A 87 7.30 6.58 -4.16
C LEU A 87 7.86 7.01 -2.81
N GLU A 88 9.03 6.47 -2.47
CA GLU A 88 9.71 6.78 -1.21
C GLU A 88 10.04 8.26 -1.19
N LYS A 89 9.57 8.96 -0.16
CA LYS A 89 10.09 10.28 0.16
C LYS A 89 11.37 10.07 0.95
N GLU A 90 12.49 10.50 0.39
CA GLU A 90 13.73 10.61 1.14
C GLU A 90 13.44 11.37 2.43
N SER A 91 13.76 10.73 3.55
CA SER A 91 13.93 11.48 4.79
C SER A 91 15.20 12.26 4.55
N GLY A 92 15.10 13.57 4.32
CA GLY A 92 16.28 14.41 4.18
C GLY A 92 17.24 14.11 5.33
N THR A 93 18.41 13.62 5.00
CA THR A 93 19.55 13.61 5.90
C THR A 93 20.09 15.04 5.98
N GLY A 94 19.98 15.65 7.16
CA GLY A 94 20.49 17.00 7.50
C GLY A 94 19.34 17.91 7.95
N SER A 95 19.24 18.38 9.19
CA SER A 95 20.23 18.62 10.25
C SER A 95 19.67 18.34 11.64
#